data_AF-A0A091SZP2-F1
#
_entry.id   AF-A0A091SZP2-F1
#
_cell.length_a   1.000
_cell.length_b   1.000
_cell.length_c   1.000
_cell.angle_alpha   90.00
_cell.angle_beta   90.00
_cell.angle_gamma   90.00
#
_symmetry.space_group_name_H-M   'P 1'
#
loop_
_entity.id
_entity.type
_entity.pdbx_description
1 polymer ?
#
loop_
_entity_poly.entity_id
_entity_poly.type
_entity_poly.pdbx_seq_one_letter_code
_entity_poly.pdbx_strand_id
1 'polypeptide(L)'
;SSYRVYCLLGDGELSEGSVWEAMAFAGFYKLDNLVAIFDINRLGQSDPAPLQHHVEIYQKRCEAFGWHAIIVDGHSVEELCKAFGQAKHQPTAIIAKTFKGKGISGVEDKENWHGKPLPKNMAEQVIQEIDDKIQNKKKLSPALPEEDAPVINIRNIKMPSPPTYKVGEKWATRKAYGVALAKLGHANDRVIALDGDTKNSTFSELFKKEHPSRYIECYIAEQNMVSIAVGCATRDRTVAFASTFATFFTRAFDQIRMAAISESNINLCGSHCGVSIGEDGPSQMGLEDLCMFRAVPTATVFYPSDAVATEKAVEIAANTKGICFIRTSRPENPVIYNNNEDFHIGQAKVVLKSKDDQVTVIGAGVTLHEALAAAEQLRKEKIFIRVIDPFTIKPLDKKTILENARATKGRIITVEDHYHEGGIGEAVCAAVVGEPGITVNRLAVSHVPRSGKSAELLKMFGIDKDAIVQAVKVAVSKSRNAE
;
A
#
# COMPACT_ATOMS: atom_id res chain seq x y z
N SER A 1 25.45 -8.83 -9.83
CA SER A 1 25.23 -10.12 -9.17
C SER A 1 24.68 -11.09 -10.19
N SER A 2 25.12 -12.34 -10.16
CA SER A 2 24.87 -13.36 -11.17
C SER A 2 23.64 -14.24 -10.89
N TYR A 3 22.93 -14.01 -9.77
CA TYR A 3 21.72 -14.78 -9.46
C TYR A 3 20.63 -14.60 -10.54
N ARG A 4 19.90 -15.69 -10.78
CA ARG A 4 18.72 -15.73 -11.64
C ARG A 4 17.45 -15.89 -10.80
N VAL A 5 16.31 -15.51 -11.38
CA VAL A 5 14.99 -15.62 -10.75
C VAL A 5 14.15 -16.59 -11.58
N TYR A 6 13.57 -17.60 -10.92
CA TYR A 6 12.69 -18.59 -11.53
C TYR A 6 11.32 -18.52 -10.86
N CYS A 7 10.25 -18.39 -11.65
CA CYS A 7 8.88 -18.32 -11.16
C CYS A 7 8.03 -19.38 -11.87
N LEU A 8 7.35 -20.24 -11.12
CA LEU A 8 6.44 -21.26 -11.64
C LEU A 8 5.01 -20.75 -11.50
N LEU A 9 4.24 -20.80 -12.58
CA LEU A 9 2.84 -20.36 -12.65
C LEU A 9 1.96 -21.46 -13.23
N GLY A 10 0.73 -21.57 -12.73
CA GLY A 10 -0.28 -22.47 -13.31
C GLY A 10 -0.97 -21.85 -14.52
N ASP A 11 -1.44 -22.66 -15.47
CA ASP A 11 -2.19 -22.15 -16.64
C ASP A 11 -3.49 -21.41 -16.31
N GLY A 12 -4.25 -21.87 -15.31
CA GLY A 12 -5.43 -21.15 -14.82
C GLY A 12 -5.09 -19.79 -14.22
N GLU A 13 -3.97 -19.69 -13.51
CA GLU A 13 -3.44 -18.46 -12.89
C GLU A 13 -3.09 -17.40 -13.94
N LEU A 14 -2.70 -17.79 -15.16
CA LEU A 14 -2.43 -16.87 -16.28
C LEU A 14 -3.68 -16.11 -16.76
N SER A 15 -4.86 -16.37 -16.19
CA SER A 15 -6.06 -15.55 -16.41
C SER A 15 -6.04 -14.25 -15.60
N GLU A 16 -5.21 -14.17 -14.55
CA GLU A 16 -5.08 -12.96 -13.74
C GLU A 16 -4.37 -11.85 -14.52
N GLY A 17 -4.99 -10.66 -14.55
CA GLY A 17 -4.44 -9.50 -15.26
C GLY A 17 -3.06 -9.06 -14.74
N SER A 18 -2.81 -9.26 -13.43
CA SER A 18 -1.55 -8.92 -12.76
C SER A 18 -0.34 -9.70 -13.32
N VAL A 19 -0.55 -10.92 -13.83
CA VAL A 19 0.50 -11.68 -14.53
C VAL A 19 0.93 -10.95 -15.79
N TRP A 20 -0.01 -10.42 -16.56
CA TRP A 20 0.27 -9.71 -17.81
C TRP A 20 0.88 -8.33 -17.58
N GLU A 21 0.50 -7.64 -16.49
CA GLU A 21 1.21 -6.45 -16.02
C GLU A 21 2.70 -6.76 -15.76
N ALA A 22 3.00 -7.88 -15.07
CA ALA A 22 4.37 -8.32 -14.80
C ALA A 22 5.12 -8.77 -16.07
N MET A 23 4.44 -9.45 -17.00
CA MET A 23 5.01 -9.81 -18.30
C MET A 23 5.43 -8.57 -19.09
N ALA A 24 4.56 -7.55 -19.15
CA ALA A 24 4.87 -6.30 -19.82
C ALA A 24 6.03 -5.56 -19.14
N PHE A 25 6.04 -5.52 -17.80
CA PHE A 25 7.12 -4.93 -17.02
C PHE A 25 8.47 -5.60 -17.31
N ALA A 26 8.55 -6.93 -17.26
CA ALA A 26 9.79 -7.66 -17.48
C ALA A 26 10.31 -7.53 -18.92
N GLY A 27 9.40 -7.51 -19.91
CA GLY A 27 9.75 -7.28 -21.31
C GLY A 27 10.30 -5.86 -21.52
N PHE A 28 9.67 -4.85 -20.92
CA PHE A 28 10.10 -3.46 -21.00
C PHE A 28 11.46 -3.23 -20.34
N TYR A 29 11.66 -3.73 -19.11
CA TYR A 29 12.91 -3.59 -18.36
C TYR A 29 13.99 -4.59 -18.78
N LYS A 30 13.71 -5.45 -19.76
CA LYS A 30 14.63 -6.46 -20.31
C LYS A 30 15.28 -7.33 -19.22
N LEU A 31 14.44 -7.90 -18.35
CA LEU A 31 14.89 -8.73 -17.22
C LEU A 31 15.39 -10.11 -17.71
N ASP A 32 16.57 -10.16 -18.28
CA ASP A 32 17.18 -11.35 -18.90
C ASP A 32 17.67 -12.42 -17.91
N ASN A 33 17.67 -12.08 -16.62
CA ASN A 33 17.89 -12.98 -15.51
C ASN A 33 16.59 -13.64 -14.97
N LEU A 34 15.43 -13.32 -15.54
CA LEU A 34 14.13 -13.86 -15.16
C LEU A 34 13.67 -15.01 -16.09
N VAL A 35 13.20 -16.09 -15.48
CA VAL A 35 12.55 -17.22 -16.16
C VAL A 35 11.18 -17.47 -15.54
N ALA A 36 10.14 -17.44 -16.36
CA ALA A 36 8.80 -17.91 -15.99
C ALA A 36 8.60 -19.32 -16.54
N ILE A 37 8.07 -20.23 -15.74
CA ILE A 37 7.69 -21.59 -16.14
C ILE A 37 6.17 -21.65 -16.07
N PHE A 38 5.52 -21.89 -17.20
CA PHE A 38 4.08 -22.05 -17.26
C PHE A 38 3.76 -23.55 -17.25
N ASP A 39 3.15 -24.03 -16.16
CA ASP A 39 2.62 -25.38 -16.04
C ASP A 39 1.28 -25.47 -16.79
N ILE A 40 1.36 -25.77 -18.09
CA ILE A 40 0.19 -25.91 -18.96
C ILE A 40 -0.35 -27.34 -18.84
N ASN A 41 -1.03 -27.58 -17.71
CA ASN A 41 -1.59 -28.89 -17.34
C ASN A 41 -3.05 -29.09 -17.76
N ARG A 42 -3.59 -28.14 -18.54
CA ARG A 42 -4.94 -28.05 -19.12
C ARG A 42 -6.03 -27.63 -18.16
N LEU A 43 -5.86 -27.83 -16.85
CA LEU A 43 -6.98 -27.86 -15.90
C LEU A 43 -6.83 -26.81 -14.79
N GLY A 44 -7.84 -25.96 -14.66
CA GLY A 44 -8.00 -25.07 -13.51
C GLY A 44 -8.53 -25.81 -12.28
N GLN A 45 -9.26 -25.09 -11.42
CA GLN A 45 -9.87 -25.65 -10.21
C GLN A 45 -11.15 -26.43 -10.50
N SER A 46 -12.11 -25.80 -11.19
CA SER A 46 -13.44 -26.38 -11.47
C SER A 46 -13.57 -26.94 -12.87
N ASP A 47 -12.80 -26.39 -13.82
CA ASP A 47 -12.94 -26.63 -15.26
C ASP A 47 -11.58 -26.55 -15.95
N PRO A 48 -11.47 -26.97 -17.22
CA PRO A 48 -10.30 -26.70 -18.04
C PRO A 48 -9.94 -25.21 -18.08
N ALA A 49 -8.64 -24.91 -18.06
CA ALA A 49 -8.16 -23.56 -18.31
C ALA A 49 -8.54 -23.11 -19.74
N PRO A 50 -8.77 -21.82 -20.00
CA PRO A 50 -9.40 -21.36 -21.24
C PRO A 50 -8.72 -21.80 -22.54
N LEU A 51 -7.38 -21.92 -22.53
CA LEU A 51 -6.61 -22.33 -23.70
C LEU A 51 -6.22 -23.81 -23.69
N GLN A 52 -6.57 -24.56 -22.65
CA GLN A 52 -6.28 -26.00 -22.55
C GLN A 52 -4.81 -26.30 -22.94
N HIS A 53 -4.59 -27.17 -23.94
CA HIS A 53 -3.27 -27.51 -24.47
C HIS A 53 -2.88 -26.77 -25.76
N HIS A 54 -3.53 -25.65 -26.08
CA HIS A 54 -3.17 -24.79 -27.20
C HIS A 54 -1.89 -23.98 -26.90
N VAL A 55 -0.78 -24.67 -26.67
CA VAL A 55 0.53 -24.15 -26.26
C VAL A 55 1.09 -23.09 -27.23
N GLU A 56 0.73 -23.18 -28.50
CA GLU A 56 1.04 -22.20 -29.54
C GLU A 56 0.41 -20.82 -29.27
N ILE A 57 -0.76 -20.77 -28.62
CA ILE A 57 -1.40 -19.51 -28.24
C ILE A 57 -0.70 -18.90 -27.03
N TYR A 58 -0.33 -19.73 -26.04
CA TYR A 58 0.49 -19.27 -24.90
C TYR A 58 1.82 -18.69 -25.39
N GLN A 59 2.47 -19.34 -26.36
CA GLN A 59 3.71 -18.87 -26.97
C GLN A 59 3.52 -17.50 -27.62
N LYS A 60 2.53 -17.36 -28.51
CA LYS A 60 2.24 -16.08 -29.18
C LYS A 60 1.97 -14.95 -28.19
N ARG A 61 1.26 -15.23 -27.09
CA ARG A 61 1.04 -14.24 -26.03
C ARG A 61 2.35 -13.83 -25.36
N CYS A 62 3.20 -14.77 -24.98
CA CYS A 62 4.49 -14.44 -24.35
C CYS A 62 5.37 -13.59 -25.29
N GLU A 63 5.50 -14.00 -26.55
CA GLU A 63 6.29 -13.30 -27.56
C GLU A 63 5.76 -11.87 -27.81
N ALA A 64 4.44 -11.69 -27.86
CA ALA A 64 3.82 -10.38 -28.01
C ALA A 64 4.11 -9.43 -26.83
N PHE A 65 4.39 -9.96 -25.64
CA PHE A 65 4.81 -9.21 -24.45
C PHE A 65 6.33 -9.03 -24.34
N GLY A 66 7.09 -9.41 -25.38
CA GLY A 66 8.53 -9.20 -25.46
C GLY A 66 9.40 -10.29 -24.82
N TRP A 67 8.84 -11.47 -24.56
CA TRP A 67 9.54 -12.60 -23.95
C TRP A 67 10.09 -13.57 -25.00
N HIS A 68 11.20 -14.23 -24.66
CA HIS A 68 11.64 -15.41 -25.40
C HIS A 68 10.84 -16.63 -24.91
N ALA A 69 10.04 -17.23 -25.79
CA ALA A 69 9.15 -18.33 -25.42
C ALA A 69 9.64 -19.67 -26.00
N ILE A 70 9.68 -20.71 -25.15
CA ILE A 70 10.13 -22.06 -25.52
C ILE A 70 9.04 -23.04 -25.09
N ILE A 71 8.46 -23.78 -26.04
CA ILE A 71 7.55 -24.89 -25.75
C ILE A 71 8.40 -26.14 -25.48
N VAL A 72 8.05 -26.87 -24.43
CA VAL A 72 8.68 -28.16 -24.07
C VAL A 72 7.62 -29.18 -23.66
N ASP A 73 7.97 -30.46 -23.76
CA ASP A 73 7.30 -31.49 -22.95
C ASP A 73 7.72 -31.29 -21.49
N GLY A 74 6.77 -30.87 -20.65
CA GLY A 74 7.01 -30.60 -19.24
C GLY A 74 7.33 -31.83 -18.40
N HIS A 75 7.19 -33.04 -18.97
CA HIS A 75 7.60 -34.30 -18.34
C HIS A 75 8.92 -34.84 -18.88
N SER A 76 9.52 -34.17 -19.86
CA SER A 76 10.85 -34.48 -20.37
C SER A 76 11.91 -33.70 -19.60
N VAL A 77 12.58 -34.37 -18.67
CA VAL A 77 13.68 -33.78 -17.88
C VAL A 77 14.80 -33.30 -18.80
N GLU A 78 15.06 -33.99 -19.91
CA GLU A 78 16.06 -33.60 -20.89
C GLU A 78 15.72 -32.27 -21.59
N GLU A 79 14.47 -32.11 -22.04
CA GLU A 79 14.01 -30.85 -22.64
C GLU A 79 14.03 -29.71 -21.65
N LEU A 80 13.61 -29.94 -20.41
CA LEU A 80 13.67 -28.96 -19.33
C LEU A 80 15.12 -28.51 -19.07
N CYS A 81 16.06 -29.44 -18.91
CA CYS A 81 17.49 -29.11 -18.74
C CYS A 81 18.01 -28.29 -19.91
N LYS A 82 17.68 -28.66 -21.15
CA LYS A 82 18.07 -27.91 -22.35
C LYS A 82 17.46 -26.52 -22.41
N ALA A 83 16.21 -26.35 -21.99
CA ALA A 83 15.53 -25.06 -21.99
C ALA A 83 16.10 -24.13 -20.90
N PHE A 84 16.29 -24.62 -19.68
CA PHE A 84 16.86 -23.85 -18.58
C PHE A 84 18.33 -23.48 -18.78
N GLY A 85 19.10 -24.29 -19.51
CA GLY A 85 20.53 -24.07 -19.75
C GLY A 85 20.87 -22.95 -20.73
N GLN A 86 19.88 -22.35 -21.40
CA GLN A 86 20.12 -21.32 -22.40
C GLN A 86 19.96 -19.91 -21.82
N ALA A 87 21.07 -19.20 -21.62
CA ALA A 87 21.02 -17.77 -21.35
C ALA A 87 20.49 -16.99 -22.57
N LYS A 88 19.77 -15.90 -22.32
CA LYS A 88 19.17 -15.02 -23.34
C LYS A 88 19.35 -13.56 -22.92
N HIS A 89 19.01 -12.63 -23.82
CA HIS A 89 18.99 -11.18 -23.58
C HIS A 89 17.56 -10.62 -23.36
N GLN A 90 16.62 -11.51 -23.05
CA GLN A 90 15.21 -11.24 -22.80
C GLN A 90 14.73 -12.08 -21.62
N PRO A 91 13.67 -11.68 -20.89
CA PRO A 91 13.01 -12.58 -19.98
C PRO A 91 12.51 -13.82 -20.75
N THR A 92 12.61 -15.00 -20.13
CA THR A 92 12.36 -16.29 -20.82
C THR A 92 11.12 -16.98 -20.24
N ALA A 93 10.19 -17.40 -21.10
CA ALA A 93 9.02 -18.18 -20.76
C ALA A 93 9.19 -19.62 -21.24
N ILE A 94 9.23 -20.58 -20.31
CA ILE A 94 9.21 -22.01 -20.62
C ILE A 94 7.76 -22.48 -20.50
N ILE A 95 7.17 -22.80 -21.63
CA ILE A 95 5.77 -23.21 -21.77
C ILE A 95 5.76 -24.74 -21.74
N ALA A 96 5.64 -25.28 -20.52
CA ALA A 96 5.70 -26.70 -20.26
C ALA A 96 4.32 -27.31 -20.48
N LYS A 97 4.15 -28.09 -21.55
CA LYS A 97 2.95 -28.90 -21.74
C LYS A 97 3.00 -30.06 -20.75
N THR A 98 2.04 -30.13 -19.84
CA THR A 98 2.01 -31.15 -18.79
C THR A 98 0.62 -31.81 -18.73
N PHE A 99 0.37 -32.62 -17.69
CA PHE A 99 -0.92 -33.25 -17.45
C PHE A 99 -1.17 -33.22 -15.96
N LYS A 100 -2.29 -32.66 -15.53
CA LYS A 100 -2.59 -32.55 -14.08
C LYS A 100 -2.74 -33.95 -13.49
N GLY A 101 -2.11 -34.18 -12.34
CA GLY A 101 -2.07 -35.50 -11.72
C GLY A 101 -1.15 -36.51 -12.43
N LYS A 102 -0.11 -36.03 -13.15
CA LYS A 102 0.84 -36.89 -13.86
C LYS A 102 1.32 -38.07 -13.02
N GLY A 103 1.25 -39.26 -13.60
CA GLY A 103 1.74 -40.49 -12.97
C GLY A 103 0.75 -41.14 -11.99
N ILE A 104 -0.40 -40.52 -11.74
CA ILE A 104 -1.48 -41.08 -10.91
C ILE A 104 -2.51 -41.74 -11.83
N SER A 105 -2.42 -43.07 -11.95
CA SER A 105 -3.32 -43.88 -12.77
C SER A 105 -4.81 -43.60 -12.44
N GLY A 106 -5.60 -43.25 -13.46
CA GLY A 106 -7.03 -42.92 -13.30
C GLY A 106 -7.33 -41.49 -12.82
N VAL A 107 -6.31 -40.69 -12.48
CA VAL A 107 -6.43 -39.27 -12.10
C VAL A 107 -5.76 -38.35 -13.12
N GLU A 108 -4.70 -38.81 -13.76
CA GLU A 108 -3.99 -38.05 -14.79
C GLU A 108 -4.95 -37.53 -15.86
N ASP A 109 -4.89 -36.22 -16.10
CA ASP A 109 -5.72 -35.49 -17.06
C ASP A 109 -7.24 -35.54 -16.77
N LYS A 110 -7.63 -35.81 -15.52
CA LYS A 110 -9.05 -35.83 -15.09
C LYS A 110 -9.45 -34.58 -14.32
N GLU A 111 -10.64 -34.09 -14.64
CA GLU A 111 -11.31 -33.04 -13.87
C GLU A 111 -11.71 -33.53 -12.47
N ASN A 112 -12.17 -32.60 -11.62
CA ASN A 112 -12.68 -32.91 -10.27
C ASN A 112 -11.67 -33.49 -9.28
N TRP A 113 -10.36 -33.37 -9.54
CA TRP A 113 -9.30 -33.79 -8.61
C TRP A 113 -8.47 -32.64 -8.03
N HIS A 114 -8.70 -31.39 -8.45
CA HIS A 114 -8.01 -30.25 -7.86
C HIS A 114 -8.34 -30.09 -6.37
N GLY A 115 -7.31 -29.93 -5.54
CA GLY A 115 -7.45 -29.77 -4.09
C GLY A 115 -8.00 -31.00 -3.35
N LYS A 116 -8.09 -32.17 -4.00
CA LYS A 116 -8.59 -33.40 -3.37
C LYS A 116 -7.44 -34.35 -3.01
N PRO A 117 -7.27 -34.72 -1.74
CA PRO A 117 -6.32 -35.74 -1.36
C PRO A 117 -6.76 -37.11 -1.90
N LEU A 118 -5.81 -37.97 -2.23
CA LEU A 118 -6.09 -39.37 -2.55
C LEU A 118 -6.57 -40.10 -1.28
N PRO A 119 -7.63 -40.92 -1.36
CA PRO A 119 -7.98 -41.84 -0.27
C PRO A 119 -6.80 -42.75 0.07
N LYS A 120 -6.68 -43.16 1.34
CA LYS A 120 -5.49 -43.89 1.84
C LYS A 120 -5.14 -45.13 1.01
N ASN A 121 -6.13 -45.96 0.66
CA ASN A 121 -5.94 -47.16 -0.16
C ASN A 121 -5.44 -46.84 -1.58
N MET A 122 -5.95 -45.76 -2.17
CA MET A 122 -5.50 -45.28 -3.48
C MET A 122 -4.09 -44.70 -3.40
N ALA A 123 -3.78 -43.96 -2.33
CA ALA A 123 -2.45 -43.41 -2.11
C ALA A 123 -1.40 -44.53 -1.98
N GLU A 124 -1.66 -45.58 -1.20
CA GLU A 124 -0.75 -46.73 -1.05
C GLU A 124 -0.45 -47.40 -2.40
N GLN A 125 -1.48 -47.61 -3.22
CA GLN A 125 -1.31 -48.17 -4.57
C GLN A 125 -0.48 -47.26 -5.48
N VAL A 126 -0.82 -45.97 -5.53
CA VAL A 126 -0.14 -44.99 -6.39
C VAL A 126 1.32 -44.80 -5.97
N ILE A 127 1.61 -44.79 -4.66
CA ILE A 127 2.97 -44.73 -4.15
C ILE A 127 3.78 -45.93 -4.63
N GLN A 128 3.22 -47.15 -4.53
CA GLN A 128 3.89 -48.35 -5.04
C GLN A 128 4.16 -48.26 -6.55
N GLU A 129 3.18 -47.83 -7.35
CA GLU A 129 3.34 -47.66 -8.81
C GLU A 129 4.42 -46.63 -9.19
N ILE A 130 4.62 -45.60 -8.37
CA ILE A 130 5.67 -44.59 -8.57
C ILE A 130 7.02 -45.13 -8.10
N ASP A 131 7.08 -45.80 -6.95
CA ASP A 131 8.31 -46.37 -6.40
C ASP A 131 8.91 -47.43 -7.33
N ASP A 132 8.08 -48.24 -7.99
CA ASP A 132 8.52 -49.24 -8.97
C ASP A 132 9.24 -48.63 -10.19
N LYS A 133 9.06 -47.32 -10.44
CA LYS A 133 9.74 -46.58 -11.52
C LYS A 133 11.08 -45.99 -11.09
N ILE A 134 11.39 -45.97 -9.79
CA ILE A 134 12.63 -45.36 -9.27
C ILE A 134 13.81 -46.32 -9.48
N GLN A 135 14.73 -45.94 -10.37
CA GLN A 135 15.92 -46.75 -10.68
C GLN A 135 17.05 -46.62 -9.66
N ASN A 136 17.14 -45.48 -8.96
CA ASN A 136 18.23 -45.19 -8.03
C ASN A 136 17.74 -44.32 -6.87
N LYS A 137 18.16 -44.66 -5.64
CA LYS A 137 17.85 -43.93 -4.41
C LYS A 137 18.87 -42.85 -4.04
N LYS A 138 19.94 -42.68 -4.83
CA LYS A 138 20.95 -41.63 -4.61
C LYS A 138 20.32 -40.25 -4.81
N LYS A 139 20.46 -39.39 -3.79
CA LYS A 139 20.00 -38.00 -3.85
C LYS A 139 21.04 -37.12 -4.56
N LEU A 140 20.55 -36.17 -5.35
CA LEU A 140 21.39 -35.14 -5.96
C LEU A 140 21.66 -34.02 -4.95
N SER A 141 22.83 -33.38 -5.07
CA SER A 141 23.20 -32.20 -4.28
C SER A 141 23.31 -31.00 -5.21
N PRO A 142 22.66 -29.86 -4.90
CA PRO A 142 22.75 -28.67 -5.73
C PRO A 142 24.15 -28.06 -5.63
N ALA A 143 24.59 -27.40 -6.71
CA ALA A 143 25.78 -26.56 -6.68
C ALA A 143 25.53 -25.31 -5.81
N LEU A 144 26.58 -24.83 -5.15
CA LEU A 144 26.54 -23.54 -4.45
C LEU A 144 26.56 -22.38 -5.46
N PRO A 145 25.89 -21.25 -5.16
CA PRO A 145 25.91 -20.08 -6.03
C PRO A 145 27.25 -19.35 -5.96
N GLU A 146 27.52 -18.50 -6.96
CA GLU A 146 28.59 -17.51 -6.87
C GLU A 146 28.23 -16.41 -5.85
N GLU A 147 29.17 -16.08 -4.97
CA GLU A 147 28.97 -15.09 -3.90
C GLU A 147 29.34 -13.67 -4.37
N ASP A 148 28.61 -13.15 -5.35
CA ASP A 148 28.90 -11.85 -5.99
C ASP A 148 27.87 -10.74 -5.65
N ALA A 149 26.90 -11.05 -4.77
CA ALA A 149 25.92 -10.08 -4.31
C ALA A 149 26.56 -9.13 -3.28
N PRO A 150 26.42 -7.79 -3.44
CA PRO A 150 27.06 -6.85 -2.53
C PRO A 150 26.43 -6.92 -1.14
N VAL A 151 27.26 -6.71 -0.12
CA VAL A 151 26.83 -6.51 1.27
C VAL A 151 26.06 -5.18 1.37
N ILE A 152 24.91 -5.21 2.04
CA ILE A 152 24.02 -4.04 2.18
C ILE A 152 24.07 -3.54 3.62
N ASN A 153 24.16 -2.21 3.79
CA ASN A 153 24.09 -1.58 5.10
C ASN A 153 22.63 -1.46 5.57
N ILE A 154 22.28 -2.23 6.60
CA ILE A 154 20.92 -2.28 7.18
C ILE A 154 20.71 -1.33 8.38
N ARG A 155 21.63 -0.38 8.62
CA ARG A 155 21.46 0.63 9.67
C ARG A 155 20.30 1.58 9.35
N ASN A 156 19.77 2.22 10.40
CA ASN A 156 18.72 3.22 10.28
C ASN A 156 19.10 4.34 9.29
N ILE A 157 18.10 4.76 8.53
CA ILE A 157 18.17 5.85 7.56
C ILE A 157 17.81 7.15 8.29
N LYS A 158 18.59 8.20 8.13
CA LYS A 158 18.28 9.52 8.70
C LYS A 158 18.26 10.55 7.59
N MET A 159 17.38 11.54 7.71
CA MET A 159 17.41 12.71 6.83
C MET A 159 18.78 13.41 6.98
N PRO A 160 19.34 13.95 5.87
CA PRO A 160 20.64 14.62 5.89
C PRO A 160 20.60 15.95 6.66
N SER A 161 19.41 16.53 6.85
CA SER A 161 19.17 17.74 7.64
C SER A 161 17.72 17.78 8.13
N PRO A 162 17.39 18.58 9.16
CA PRO A 162 15.99 18.84 9.53
C PRO A 162 15.18 19.46 8.37
N PRO A 163 13.84 19.43 8.44
CA PRO A 163 12.98 20.19 7.54
C PRO A 163 13.35 21.67 7.50
N THR A 164 13.05 22.36 6.39
CA THR A 164 13.39 23.79 6.20
C THR A 164 12.18 24.61 5.75
N TYR A 165 11.00 24.28 6.26
CA TYR A 165 9.76 24.98 5.96
C TYR A 165 9.57 26.21 6.86
N LYS A 166 8.80 27.19 6.39
CA LYS A 166 8.45 28.37 7.20
C LYS A 166 7.01 28.25 7.69
N VAL A 167 6.81 28.37 9.00
CA VAL A 167 5.45 28.40 9.59
C VAL A 167 4.62 29.48 8.91
N GLY A 168 3.39 29.12 8.50
CA GLY A 168 2.47 29.96 7.75
C GLY A 168 2.61 29.90 6.23
N GLU A 169 3.73 29.41 5.69
CA GLU A 169 3.86 29.17 4.24
C GLU A 169 2.92 28.03 3.82
N LYS A 170 2.34 28.12 2.63
CA LYS A 170 1.41 27.10 2.13
C LYS A 170 2.14 26.02 1.35
N TRP A 171 1.86 24.77 1.69
CA TRP A 171 2.42 23.59 1.04
C TRP A 171 1.35 22.50 0.91
N ALA A 172 1.34 21.81 -0.23
CA ALA A 172 0.60 20.57 -0.35
C ALA A 172 1.45 19.41 0.19
N THR A 173 0.86 18.52 1.00
CA THR A 173 1.61 17.40 1.59
C THR A 173 2.10 16.41 0.53
N ARG A 174 1.39 16.26 -0.60
CA ARG A 174 1.90 15.47 -1.75
C ARG A 174 3.22 16.02 -2.31
N LYS A 175 3.38 17.35 -2.34
CA LYS A 175 4.62 18.00 -2.79
C LYS A 175 5.73 17.86 -1.75
N ALA A 176 5.39 18.01 -0.48
CA ALA A 176 6.33 17.78 0.62
C ALA A 176 6.84 16.33 0.63
N TYR A 177 6.00 15.34 0.29
CA TYR A 177 6.42 13.95 0.13
C TYR A 177 7.50 13.79 -0.94
N GLY A 178 7.29 14.35 -2.15
CA GLY A 178 8.29 14.29 -3.21
C GLY A 178 9.64 14.91 -2.82
N VAL A 179 9.61 16.06 -2.15
CA VAL A 179 10.82 16.73 -1.63
C VAL A 179 11.50 15.87 -0.57
N ALA A 180 10.74 15.35 0.40
CA ALA A 180 11.26 14.51 1.47
C ALA A 180 11.86 13.20 0.94
N LEU A 181 11.22 12.55 -0.03
CA LEU A 181 11.70 11.31 -0.62
C LEU A 181 13.01 11.54 -1.38
N ALA A 182 13.09 12.59 -2.20
CA ALA A 182 14.32 12.97 -2.91
C ALA A 182 15.46 13.28 -1.93
N LYS A 183 15.15 14.03 -0.86
CA LYS A 183 16.06 14.33 0.25
C LYS A 183 16.57 13.06 0.95
N LEU A 184 15.69 12.12 1.26
CA LEU A 184 16.05 10.83 1.87
C LEU A 184 16.92 9.99 0.92
N GLY A 185 16.68 10.08 -0.38
CA GLY A 185 17.50 9.46 -1.42
C GLY A 185 18.97 9.86 -1.35
N HIS A 186 19.29 11.11 -1.00
CA HIS A 186 20.68 11.55 -0.80
C HIS A 186 21.36 10.91 0.41
N ALA A 187 20.60 10.47 1.41
CA ALA A 187 21.14 9.91 2.63
C ALA A 187 21.40 8.39 2.55
N ASN A 188 20.70 7.67 1.66
CA ASN A 188 20.83 6.22 1.58
C ASN A 188 20.49 5.63 0.21
N ASP A 189 21.42 4.86 -0.34
CA ASP A 189 21.31 4.22 -1.66
C ASP A 189 20.29 3.07 -1.73
N ARG A 190 19.81 2.57 -0.58
CA ARG A 190 18.75 1.54 -0.55
C ARG A 190 17.38 2.11 -0.86
N VAL A 191 17.17 3.42 -0.72
CA VAL A 191 15.89 4.04 -1.01
C VAL A 191 15.64 3.96 -2.51
N ILE A 192 14.54 3.34 -2.91
CA ILE A 192 14.07 3.31 -4.29
C ILE A 192 12.64 3.86 -4.34
N ALA A 193 12.29 4.47 -5.46
CA ALA A 193 10.96 5.01 -5.68
C ALA A 193 10.28 4.29 -6.86
N LEU A 194 9.01 3.98 -6.71
CA LEU A 194 8.16 3.39 -7.73
C LEU A 194 6.92 4.26 -7.91
N ASP A 195 6.44 4.42 -9.13
CA ASP A 195 5.20 5.16 -9.39
C ASP A 195 4.45 4.61 -10.59
N GLY A 196 3.12 4.68 -10.55
CA GLY A 196 2.26 4.17 -11.60
C GLY A 196 1.78 5.25 -12.57
N ASP A 197 2.70 5.87 -13.34
CA ASP A 197 2.44 7.00 -14.25
C ASP A 197 1.73 8.23 -13.64
N THR A 198 1.87 8.45 -12.34
CA THR A 198 1.30 9.59 -11.61
C THR A 198 2.36 10.51 -10.98
N LYS A 199 3.63 10.32 -11.33
CA LYS A 199 4.81 10.97 -10.74
C LYS A 199 4.80 12.49 -10.66
N ASN A 200 4.15 13.15 -11.62
CA ASN A 200 3.95 14.60 -11.66
C ASN A 200 2.85 15.08 -10.70
N SER A 201 1.97 14.17 -10.29
CA SER A 201 0.85 14.42 -9.39
C SER A 201 1.18 14.02 -7.95
N THR A 202 1.92 12.92 -7.77
CA THR A 202 2.46 12.47 -6.48
C THR A 202 3.73 13.23 -6.08
N PHE A 203 4.36 13.93 -7.03
CA PHE A 203 5.68 14.55 -6.92
C PHE A 203 6.85 13.57 -6.74
N SER A 204 6.65 12.26 -6.95
CA SER A 204 7.74 11.29 -6.99
C SER A 204 8.73 11.57 -8.15
N GLU A 205 8.34 12.39 -9.14
CA GLU A 205 9.22 12.88 -10.19
C GLU A 205 10.43 13.67 -9.66
N LEU A 206 10.33 14.25 -8.46
CA LEU A 206 11.46 14.92 -7.81
C LEU A 206 12.56 13.91 -7.45
N PHE A 207 12.18 12.75 -6.93
CA PHE A 207 13.13 11.64 -6.72
C PHE A 207 13.67 11.14 -8.06
N LYS A 208 12.83 10.98 -9.08
CA LYS A 208 13.27 10.57 -10.42
C LYS A 208 14.33 11.51 -11.00
N LYS A 209 14.16 12.82 -10.83
CA LYS A 209 15.09 13.84 -11.32
C LYS A 209 16.45 13.74 -10.65
N GLU A 210 16.48 13.52 -9.33
CA GLU A 210 17.71 13.51 -8.54
C GLU A 210 18.40 12.14 -8.50
N HIS A 211 17.63 11.05 -8.56
CA HIS A 211 18.07 9.67 -8.41
C HIS A 211 17.49 8.74 -9.50
N PRO A 212 17.68 9.03 -10.80
CA PRO A 212 17.00 8.33 -11.90
C PRO A 212 17.29 6.83 -11.95
N SER A 213 18.47 6.38 -11.53
CA SER A 213 18.85 4.96 -11.50
C SER A 213 18.15 4.14 -10.41
N ARG A 214 17.50 4.80 -9.45
CA ARG A 214 16.75 4.18 -8.34
C ARG A 214 15.25 4.45 -8.42
N TYR A 215 14.81 4.99 -9.56
CA TYR A 215 13.41 5.24 -9.85
C TYR A 215 12.90 4.19 -10.83
N ILE A 216 11.77 3.57 -10.51
CA ILE A 216 11.13 2.54 -11.31
C ILE A 216 9.77 3.07 -11.76
N GLU A 217 9.64 3.35 -13.06
CA GLU A 217 8.34 3.63 -13.67
C GLU A 217 7.56 2.32 -13.81
N CYS A 218 6.42 2.22 -13.15
CA CYS A 218 5.58 1.03 -13.16
C CYS A 218 4.39 1.14 -14.13
N TYR A 219 4.17 2.30 -14.76
CA TYR A 219 3.02 2.56 -15.63
C TYR A 219 1.68 2.39 -14.90
N ILE A 220 0.55 2.45 -15.61
CA ILE A 220 -0.79 2.30 -15.04
C ILE A 220 -1.05 0.80 -14.71
N ALA A 221 -0.39 0.31 -13.67
CA ALA A 221 -0.35 -1.10 -13.26
C ALA A 221 -0.08 -1.23 -11.75
N GLU A 222 -1.01 -0.78 -10.91
CA GLU A 222 -0.80 -0.68 -9.46
C GLU A 222 -0.61 -2.05 -8.78
N GLN A 223 -1.27 -3.10 -9.28
CA GLN A 223 -1.11 -4.47 -8.77
C GLN A 223 0.35 -4.90 -8.92
N ASN A 224 0.90 -4.77 -10.13
CA ASN A 224 2.30 -5.08 -10.37
C ASN A 224 3.24 -4.12 -9.61
N MET A 225 2.95 -2.82 -9.53
CA MET A 225 3.78 -1.87 -8.77
C MET A 225 4.01 -2.31 -7.32
N VAL A 226 2.94 -2.71 -6.62
CA VAL A 226 3.05 -3.21 -5.24
C VAL A 226 3.85 -4.52 -5.20
N SER A 227 3.61 -5.45 -6.12
CA SER A 227 4.36 -6.71 -6.21
C SER A 227 5.86 -6.49 -6.49
N ILE A 228 6.23 -5.54 -7.35
CA ILE A 228 7.62 -5.16 -7.60
C ILE A 228 8.24 -4.58 -6.33
N ALA A 229 7.55 -3.69 -5.62
CA ALA A 229 8.03 -3.14 -4.35
C ALA A 229 8.29 -4.25 -3.31
N VAL A 230 7.39 -5.24 -3.19
CA VAL A 230 7.58 -6.41 -2.33
C VAL A 230 8.82 -7.21 -2.75
N GLY A 231 8.95 -7.53 -4.05
CA GLY A 231 10.10 -8.25 -4.58
C GLY A 231 11.43 -7.55 -4.30
N CYS A 232 11.50 -6.23 -4.51
CA CYS A 232 12.67 -5.41 -4.21
C CYS A 232 13.01 -5.34 -2.71
N ALA A 233 12.02 -5.43 -1.83
CA ALA A 233 12.22 -5.41 -0.38
C ALA A 233 12.68 -6.77 0.20
N THR A 234 12.51 -7.87 -0.53
CA THR A 234 12.96 -9.20 -0.07
C THR A 234 14.44 -9.19 0.31
N ARG A 235 14.81 -9.92 1.37
CA ARG A 235 16.19 -10.02 1.89
C ARG A 235 16.82 -8.65 2.21
N ASP A 236 15.98 -7.67 2.56
CA ASP A 236 16.37 -6.30 2.94
C ASP A 236 17.20 -5.56 1.88
N ARG A 237 17.09 -5.95 0.60
CA ARG A 237 17.94 -5.40 -0.47
C ARG A 237 17.70 -3.91 -0.71
N THR A 238 16.46 -3.46 -0.61
CA THR A 238 16.06 -2.06 -0.79
C THR A 238 15.04 -1.62 0.26
N VAL A 239 14.82 -0.31 0.34
CA VAL A 239 13.72 0.32 1.09
C VAL A 239 12.83 1.01 0.06
N ALA A 240 11.75 0.32 -0.33
CA ALA A 240 10.89 0.73 -1.43
C ALA A 240 9.81 1.72 -0.98
N PHE A 241 9.64 2.79 -1.75
CA PHE A 241 8.52 3.73 -1.68
C PHE A 241 7.74 3.68 -2.99
N ALA A 242 6.52 3.14 -2.98
CA ALA A 242 5.62 3.19 -4.14
C ALA A 242 4.57 4.29 -3.96
N SER A 243 4.26 5.03 -5.02
CA SER A 243 3.27 6.11 -4.99
C SER A 243 2.29 6.07 -6.14
N THR A 244 1.03 6.36 -5.82
CA THR A 244 -0.05 6.66 -6.76
C THR A 244 -1.11 7.50 -6.03
N PHE A 245 -2.31 7.66 -6.58
CA PHE A 245 -3.42 8.25 -5.85
C PHE A 245 -3.92 7.21 -4.82
N ALA A 246 -4.32 7.65 -3.64
CA ALA A 246 -4.77 6.77 -2.56
C ALA A 246 -5.92 5.87 -3.01
N THR A 247 -6.84 6.38 -3.83
CA THR A 247 -7.94 5.59 -4.41
C THR A 247 -7.44 4.44 -5.30
N PHE A 248 -6.34 4.61 -6.05
CA PHE A 248 -5.85 3.57 -6.95
C PHE A 248 -5.09 2.46 -6.22
N PHE A 249 -4.69 2.64 -4.95
CA PHE A 249 -4.24 1.50 -4.15
C PHE A 249 -5.35 0.48 -3.87
N THR A 250 -6.64 0.83 -4.01
CA THR A 250 -7.74 -0.15 -3.99
C THR A 250 -7.58 -1.20 -5.08
N ARG A 251 -7.01 -0.82 -6.24
CA ARG A 251 -6.69 -1.72 -7.35
C ARG A 251 -5.66 -2.79 -6.96
N ALA A 252 -4.80 -2.49 -5.98
CA ALA A 252 -3.73 -3.36 -5.51
C ALA A 252 -3.97 -3.94 -4.12
N PHE A 253 -5.22 -3.90 -3.61
CA PHE A 253 -5.46 -4.27 -2.21
C PHE A 253 -5.11 -5.73 -1.92
N ASP A 254 -5.33 -6.66 -2.85
CA ASP A 254 -4.94 -8.05 -2.64
C ASP A 254 -3.40 -8.21 -2.57
N GLN A 255 -2.65 -7.48 -3.38
CA GLN A 255 -1.18 -7.45 -3.29
C GLN A 255 -0.71 -6.84 -1.97
N ILE A 256 -1.36 -5.79 -1.48
CA ILE A 256 -1.05 -5.18 -0.16
C ILE A 256 -1.37 -6.17 0.97
N ARG A 257 -2.49 -6.89 0.90
CA ARG A 257 -2.86 -7.95 1.85
C ARG A 257 -1.80 -9.06 1.84
N MET A 258 -1.40 -9.53 0.66
CA MET A 258 -0.37 -10.55 0.52
C MET A 258 1.02 -10.05 0.93
N ALA A 259 1.33 -8.77 0.77
CA ALA A 259 2.56 -8.16 1.27
C ALA A 259 2.65 -8.25 2.80
N ALA A 260 1.55 -8.03 3.51
CA ALA A 260 1.50 -8.20 4.96
C ALA A 260 1.65 -9.66 5.39
N ILE A 261 1.00 -10.59 4.67
CA ILE A 261 1.16 -12.04 4.90
C ILE A 261 2.60 -12.49 4.64
N SER A 262 3.28 -11.85 3.69
CA SER A 262 4.68 -12.09 3.36
C SER A 262 5.66 -11.40 4.32
N GLU A 263 5.16 -10.74 5.37
CA GLU A 263 5.96 -9.95 6.33
C GLU A 263 6.85 -8.90 5.64
N SER A 264 6.38 -8.35 4.52
CA SER A 264 7.12 -7.39 3.72
C SER A 264 7.25 -6.02 4.42
N ASN A 265 8.36 -5.34 4.14
CA ASN A 265 8.65 -3.98 4.59
C ASN A 265 8.60 -3.02 3.39
N ILE A 266 7.42 -2.48 3.09
CA ILE A 266 7.22 -1.54 1.96
C ILE A 266 6.50 -0.28 2.42
N ASN A 267 6.82 0.83 1.76
CA ASN A 267 6.23 2.14 2.02
C ASN A 267 5.35 2.53 0.84
N LEU A 268 4.13 2.95 1.12
CA LEU A 268 3.10 3.28 0.14
C LEU A 268 2.62 4.71 0.40
N CYS A 269 2.79 5.62 -0.56
CA CYS A 269 2.30 6.99 -0.45
C CYS A 269 1.10 7.21 -1.37
N GLY A 270 -0.09 7.34 -0.79
CA GLY A 270 -1.33 7.62 -1.50
C GLY A 270 -1.62 9.11 -1.49
N SER A 271 -1.54 9.75 -2.65
CA SER A 271 -1.90 11.16 -2.82
C SER A 271 -3.40 11.34 -3.11
N HIS A 272 -3.87 12.58 -3.28
CA HIS A 272 -5.25 12.85 -3.74
C HIS A 272 -6.33 12.21 -2.85
N CYS A 273 -6.11 12.24 -1.54
CA CYS A 273 -7.09 11.75 -0.61
C CYS A 273 -8.31 12.69 -0.50
N GLY A 274 -9.50 12.11 -0.36
CA GLY A 274 -10.73 12.81 -0.01
C GLY A 274 -11.33 13.71 -1.10
N VAL A 275 -12.43 14.39 -0.78
CA VAL A 275 -13.15 15.31 -1.67
C VAL A 275 -12.37 16.59 -1.92
N SER A 276 -11.41 16.92 -1.07
CA SER A 276 -10.60 18.13 -1.18
C SER A 276 -9.76 18.19 -2.46
N ILE A 277 -9.67 17.11 -3.25
CA ILE A 277 -9.06 17.15 -4.58
C ILE A 277 -9.80 18.09 -5.54
N GLY A 278 -11.12 18.21 -5.39
CA GLY A 278 -11.95 19.09 -6.21
C GLY A 278 -12.49 18.44 -7.49
N GLU A 279 -12.08 19.00 -8.63
CA GLU A 279 -12.83 18.96 -9.88
C GLU A 279 -12.86 17.59 -10.57
N ASP A 280 -11.87 16.72 -10.33
CA ASP A 280 -11.79 15.39 -10.95
C ASP A 280 -12.97 14.48 -10.54
N GLY A 281 -13.57 14.73 -9.39
CA GLY A 281 -14.73 13.97 -8.92
C GLY A 281 -14.38 12.62 -8.27
N PRO A 282 -15.39 11.81 -7.96
CA PRO A 282 -15.27 10.69 -7.02
C PRO A 282 -14.35 9.54 -7.49
N SER A 283 -14.08 9.42 -8.80
CA SER A 283 -13.16 8.40 -9.32
C SER A 283 -11.71 8.58 -8.89
N GLN A 284 -11.31 9.79 -8.45
CA GLN A 284 -9.96 10.11 -8.01
C GLN A 284 -9.87 10.31 -6.48
N MET A 285 -11.02 10.34 -5.78
CA MET A 285 -11.09 10.63 -4.35
C MET A 285 -10.82 9.37 -3.53
N GLY A 286 -9.68 9.32 -2.82
CA GLY A 286 -9.43 8.25 -1.84
C GLY A 286 -10.29 8.46 -0.61
N LEU A 287 -11.37 7.69 -0.45
CA LEU A 287 -12.35 7.84 0.66
C LEU A 287 -12.53 6.59 1.51
N GLU A 288 -11.91 5.47 1.11
CA GLU A 288 -11.89 4.19 1.79
C GLU A 288 -10.46 3.72 2.10
N ASP A 289 -9.46 4.55 1.82
CA ASP A 289 -8.04 4.22 1.94
C ASP A 289 -7.61 4.04 3.41
N LEU A 290 -8.13 4.83 4.35
CA LEU A 290 -7.87 4.62 5.78
C LEU A 290 -8.48 3.30 6.25
N CYS A 291 -9.71 2.98 5.80
CA CYS A 291 -10.36 1.70 6.11
C CYS A 291 -9.50 0.53 5.62
N MET A 292 -9.12 0.56 4.34
CA MET A 292 -8.29 -0.44 3.69
C MET A 292 -6.97 -0.67 4.43
N PHE A 293 -6.17 0.38 4.64
CA PHE A 293 -4.86 0.23 5.26
C PHE A 293 -4.92 -0.08 6.76
N ARG A 294 -5.96 0.38 7.48
CA ARG A 294 -6.13 -0.02 8.90
C ARG A 294 -6.45 -1.50 9.05
N ALA A 295 -7.16 -2.10 8.09
CA ALA A 295 -7.47 -3.52 8.07
C ALA A 295 -6.22 -4.40 7.81
N VAL A 296 -5.17 -3.87 7.19
CA VAL A 296 -3.90 -4.59 6.97
C VAL A 296 -3.17 -4.78 8.30
N PRO A 297 -2.90 -6.02 8.76
CA PRO A 297 -2.47 -6.29 10.14
C PRO A 297 -1.17 -5.59 10.56
N THR A 298 -0.15 -5.63 9.71
CA THR A 298 1.19 -5.07 9.99
C THR A 298 1.31 -3.59 9.67
N ALA A 299 0.21 -2.92 9.32
CA ALA A 299 0.27 -1.56 8.80
C ALA A 299 0.48 -0.48 9.87
N THR A 300 1.32 0.51 9.53
CA THR A 300 1.39 1.82 10.17
C THR A 300 0.80 2.86 9.22
N VAL A 301 -0.19 3.62 9.68
CA VAL A 301 -0.94 4.59 8.86
C VAL A 301 -0.64 6.00 9.31
N PHE A 302 0.17 6.71 8.52
CA PHE A 302 0.48 8.12 8.67
C PHE A 302 -0.52 8.97 7.90
N TYR A 303 -0.99 10.06 8.52
CA TYR A 303 -1.75 11.10 7.84
C TYR A 303 -1.19 12.47 8.23
N PRO A 304 -0.06 12.90 7.62
CA PRO A 304 0.57 14.16 7.95
C PRO A 304 -0.30 15.35 7.53
N SER A 305 -0.42 16.33 8.41
CA SER A 305 -1.29 17.49 8.20
C SER A 305 -0.58 18.71 7.59
N ASP A 306 0.74 18.73 7.56
CA ASP A 306 1.54 19.77 6.89
C ASP A 306 2.85 19.24 6.30
N ALA A 307 3.68 20.12 5.75
CA ALA A 307 4.95 19.75 5.12
C ALA A 307 5.99 19.18 6.09
N VAL A 308 6.09 19.73 7.31
CA VAL A 308 7.03 19.25 8.35
C VAL A 308 6.65 17.84 8.77
N ALA A 309 5.38 17.61 9.10
CA ALA A 309 4.87 16.29 9.47
C ALA A 309 5.07 15.28 8.33
N THR A 310 4.94 15.72 7.07
CA THR A 310 5.15 14.84 5.91
C THR A 310 6.61 14.38 5.79
N GLU A 311 7.57 15.30 5.91
CA GLU A 311 9.00 14.95 5.85
C GLU A 311 9.38 13.99 6.99
N LYS A 312 8.84 14.20 8.19
CA LYS A 312 9.01 13.30 9.32
C LYS A 312 8.37 11.94 9.10
N ALA A 313 7.15 11.88 8.54
CA ALA A 313 6.49 10.62 8.21
C ALA A 313 7.32 9.78 7.21
N VAL A 314 7.94 10.40 6.20
CA VAL A 314 8.82 9.72 5.23
C VAL A 314 10.05 9.13 5.91
N GLU A 315 10.73 9.91 6.76
CA GLU A 315 11.90 9.44 7.53
C GLU A 315 11.53 8.27 8.45
N ILE A 316 10.43 8.39 9.17
CA ILE A 316 9.97 7.36 10.11
C ILE A 316 9.56 6.09 9.37
N ALA A 317 8.79 6.21 8.27
CA ALA A 317 8.36 5.07 7.46
C ALA A 317 9.55 4.26 6.93
N ALA A 318 10.61 4.93 6.45
CA ALA A 318 11.83 4.28 5.97
C ALA A 318 12.54 3.40 7.01
N ASN A 319 12.26 3.61 8.30
CA ASN A 319 12.82 2.87 9.43
C ASN A 319 11.81 1.97 10.14
N THR A 320 10.59 1.88 9.62
CA THR A 320 9.48 1.16 10.26
C THR A 320 9.18 -0.11 9.47
N LYS A 321 9.09 -1.24 10.18
CA LYS A 321 8.74 -2.53 9.59
C LYS A 321 7.26 -2.63 9.24
N GLY A 322 6.93 -3.55 8.35
CA GLY A 322 5.57 -3.79 7.88
C GLY A 322 5.14 -2.86 6.76
N ILE A 323 3.82 -2.70 6.60
CA ILE A 323 3.24 -1.87 5.55
C ILE A 323 3.07 -0.44 6.05
N CYS A 324 3.93 0.48 5.61
CA CYS A 324 3.77 1.89 5.96
C CYS A 324 2.93 2.61 4.90
N PHE A 325 1.80 3.20 5.29
CA PHE A 325 0.98 4.03 4.40
C PHE A 325 1.07 5.50 4.80
N ILE A 326 1.36 6.38 3.84
CA ILE A 326 1.39 7.83 4.03
C ILE A 326 0.29 8.45 3.17
N ARG A 327 -0.76 8.97 3.81
CA ARG A 327 -1.87 9.65 3.15
C ARG A 327 -1.54 11.12 2.91
N THR A 328 -1.46 11.54 1.64
CA THR A 328 -1.13 12.93 1.27
C THR A 328 -2.27 13.61 0.50
N SER A 329 -2.34 14.93 0.63
CA SER A 329 -3.47 15.74 0.18
C SER A 329 -3.09 16.66 -0.97
N ARG A 330 -4.07 16.98 -1.83
CA ARG A 330 -3.90 17.84 -3.01
C ARG A 330 -3.76 19.33 -2.68
N PRO A 331 -4.61 19.94 -1.83
CA PRO A 331 -4.56 21.37 -1.54
C PRO A 331 -3.28 21.80 -0.81
N GLU A 332 -2.91 23.06 -0.98
CA GLU A 332 -1.86 23.70 -0.19
C GLU A 332 -2.43 24.25 1.12
N ASN A 333 -1.91 23.77 2.25
CA ASN A 333 -2.28 24.23 3.57
C ASN A 333 -1.08 24.88 4.27
N PRO A 334 -1.32 25.77 5.26
CA PRO A 334 -0.25 26.39 6.03
C PRO A 334 0.61 25.36 6.77
N VAL A 335 1.92 25.57 6.81
CA VAL A 335 2.81 24.90 7.75
C VAL A 335 2.50 25.39 9.16
N ILE A 336 2.27 24.48 10.09
CA ILE A 336 1.91 24.79 11.49
C ILE A 336 2.98 24.35 12.48
N TYR A 337 3.80 23.36 12.13
CA TYR A 337 4.86 22.87 13.00
C TYR A 337 6.19 23.58 12.77
N ASN A 338 6.98 23.70 13.83
CA ASN A 338 8.37 24.11 13.72
C ASN A 338 9.20 22.97 13.11
N ASN A 339 10.25 23.30 12.38
CA ASN A 339 11.13 22.30 11.74
C ASN A 339 11.82 21.33 12.73
N ASN A 340 11.97 21.74 13.99
CA ASN A 340 12.55 20.94 15.07
C ASN A 340 11.49 20.21 15.92
N GLU A 341 10.20 20.27 15.55
CA GLU A 341 9.16 19.48 16.19
C GLU A 341 9.47 17.99 16.04
N ASP A 342 9.37 17.27 17.16
CA ASP A 342 9.64 15.84 17.19
C ASP A 342 8.37 15.04 16.86
N PHE A 343 8.50 13.92 16.16
CA PHE A 343 7.37 13.11 15.73
C PHE A 343 7.67 11.63 15.96
N HIS A 344 6.68 10.92 16.48
CA HIS A 344 6.77 9.49 16.76
C HIS A 344 5.50 8.78 16.33
N ILE A 345 5.63 7.51 15.95
CA ILE A 345 4.49 6.63 15.69
C ILE A 345 3.63 6.53 16.95
N GLY A 346 2.31 6.68 16.80
CA GLY A 346 1.37 6.57 17.91
C GLY A 346 1.38 7.76 18.87
N GLN A 347 1.97 8.89 18.47
CA GLN A 347 1.97 10.12 19.25
C GLN A 347 1.23 11.24 18.51
N ALA A 348 0.11 11.67 19.07
CA ALA A 348 -0.67 12.79 18.54
C ALA A 348 -0.16 14.15 19.04
N LYS A 349 -0.55 15.22 18.36
CA LYS A 349 -0.20 16.61 18.70
C LYS A 349 -1.44 17.41 19.05
N VAL A 350 -1.40 18.07 20.21
CA VAL A 350 -2.41 19.07 20.58
C VAL A 350 -1.96 20.43 20.03
N VAL A 351 -2.48 20.79 18.85
CA VAL A 351 -2.02 21.98 18.10
C VAL A 351 -2.69 23.27 18.54
N LEU A 352 -3.84 23.18 19.23
CA LEU A 352 -4.53 24.31 19.83
C LEU A 352 -5.15 23.89 21.16
N LYS A 353 -4.93 24.66 22.23
CA LYS A 353 -5.54 24.41 23.55
C LYS A 353 -5.67 25.68 24.39
N SER A 354 -6.66 25.69 25.26
CA SER A 354 -6.85 26.66 26.34
C SER A 354 -7.39 25.98 27.61
N LYS A 355 -7.59 26.73 28.70
CA LYS A 355 -8.22 26.20 29.91
C LYS A 355 -9.74 26.09 29.79
N ASP A 356 -10.35 26.85 28.88
CA ASP A 356 -11.80 26.99 28.74
C ASP A 356 -12.36 26.16 27.58
N ASP A 357 -11.56 25.23 27.05
CA ASP A 357 -11.92 24.37 25.92
C ASP A 357 -13.19 23.55 26.23
N GLN A 358 -14.16 23.62 25.33
CA GLN A 358 -15.48 22.99 25.50
C GLN A 358 -15.59 21.63 24.81
N VAL A 359 -14.78 21.40 23.77
CA VAL A 359 -14.79 20.21 22.93
C VAL A 359 -13.37 19.95 22.43
N THR A 360 -12.97 18.69 22.37
CA THR A 360 -11.77 18.23 21.65
C THR A 360 -12.16 17.87 20.22
N VAL A 361 -11.65 18.62 19.25
CA VAL A 361 -11.82 18.35 17.81
C VAL A 361 -10.58 17.63 17.30
N ILE A 362 -10.78 16.48 16.66
CA ILE A 362 -9.73 15.67 16.06
C ILE A 362 -9.90 15.73 14.54
N GLY A 363 -8.91 16.30 13.86
CA GLY A 363 -8.87 16.42 12.40
C GLY A 363 -7.49 16.04 11.86
N ALA A 364 -7.40 15.73 10.57
CA ALA A 364 -6.13 15.36 9.92
C ALA A 364 -6.11 15.81 8.46
N GLY A 365 -4.93 16.17 7.96
CA GLY A 365 -4.82 16.76 6.63
C GLY A 365 -5.65 18.04 6.53
N VAL A 366 -6.47 18.15 5.48
CA VAL A 366 -7.32 19.33 5.25
C VAL A 366 -8.28 19.63 6.40
N THR A 367 -8.82 18.61 7.08
CA THR A 367 -9.80 18.82 8.15
C THR A 367 -9.18 19.35 9.44
N LEU A 368 -7.87 19.17 9.64
CA LEU A 368 -7.14 19.85 10.72
C LEU A 368 -7.14 21.36 10.52
N HIS A 369 -6.88 21.81 9.29
CA HIS A 369 -6.87 23.24 8.95
C HIS A 369 -8.27 23.84 9.03
N GLU A 370 -9.30 23.11 8.59
CA GLU A 370 -10.70 23.50 8.79
C GLU A 370 -11.08 23.58 10.28
N ALA A 371 -10.56 22.68 11.13
CA ALA A 371 -10.77 22.73 12.58
C ALA A 371 -10.10 23.94 13.24
N LEU A 372 -8.88 24.31 12.80
CA LEU A 372 -8.21 25.54 13.25
C LEU A 372 -8.98 26.80 12.79
N ALA A 373 -9.49 26.81 11.56
CA ALA A 373 -10.35 27.90 11.07
C ALA A 373 -11.67 27.99 11.85
N ALA A 374 -12.29 26.86 12.19
CA ALA A 374 -13.47 26.79 13.04
C ALA A 374 -13.19 27.34 14.45
N ALA A 375 -12.01 27.07 15.01
CA ALA A 375 -11.60 27.60 16.31
C ALA A 375 -11.53 29.13 16.31
N GLU A 376 -10.95 29.74 15.27
CA GLU A 376 -10.89 31.20 15.13
C GLU A 376 -12.29 31.82 14.99
N GLN A 377 -13.22 31.14 14.33
CA GLN A 377 -14.62 31.58 14.24
C GLN A 377 -15.35 31.48 15.59
N LEU A 378 -15.25 30.34 16.27
CA LEU A 378 -15.88 30.09 17.58
C LEU A 378 -15.36 31.01 18.68
N ARG A 379 -14.09 31.43 18.60
CA ARG A 379 -13.50 32.38 19.55
C ARG A 379 -14.24 33.71 19.59
N LYS A 380 -14.80 34.17 18.45
CA LYS A 380 -15.63 35.39 18.37
C LYS A 380 -16.92 35.28 19.19
N GLU A 381 -17.38 34.06 19.43
CA GLU A 381 -18.55 33.73 20.25
C GLU A 381 -18.17 33.25 21.66
N LYS A 382 -16.89 33.41 22.05
CA LYS A 382 -16.34 32.94 23.34
C LYS A 382 -16.50 31.43 23.57
N ILE A 383 -16.51 30.65 22.49
CA ILE A 383 -16.45 29.19 22.55
C ILE A 383 -15.03 28.78 22.17
N PHE A 384 -14.35 28.07 23.06
CA PHE A 384 -12.99 27.59 22.84
C PHE A 384 -13.02 26.10 22.56
N ILE A 385 -12.19 25.63 21.62
CA ILE A 385 -12.03 24.22 21.30
C ILE A 385 -10.55 23.85 21.38
N ARG A 386 -10.32 22.60 21.77
CA ARG A 386 -9.02 21.96 21.64
C ARG A 386 -8.93 21.29 20.28
N VAL A 387 -7.79 21.39 19.61
CA VAL A 387 -7.59 20.74 18.31
C VAL A 387 -6.43 19.76 18.40
N ILE A 388 -6.67 18.52 17.97
CA ILE A 388 -5.69 17.43 17.94
C ILE A 388 -5.45 16.98 16.51
N ASP A 389 -4.18 16.88 16.15
CA ASP A 389 -3.67 16.21 14.95
C ASP A 389 -3.16 14.82 15.35
N PRO A 390 -3.77 13.72 14.89
CA PRO A 390 -3.35 12.37 15.25
C PRO A 390 -1.94 12.00 14.82
N PHE A 391 -1.42 12.61 13.74
CA PHE A 391 -0.21 12.21 13.01
C PHE A 391 -0.26 10.78 12.43
N THR A 392 -0.42 9.75 13.28
CA THR A 392 -0.73 8.38 12.87
C THR A 392 -2.15 7.98 13.25
N ILE A 393 -2.89 7.41 12.29
CA ILE A 393 -4.23 6.86 12.54
C ILE A 393 -4.13 5.42 13.09
N LYS A 394 -3.05 4.71 12.74
CA LYS A 394 -2.71 3.38 13.26
C LYS A 394 -1.19 3.30 13.49
N PRO A 395 -0.73 3.01 14.71
CA PRO A 395 -1.47 3.05 15.97
C PRO A 395 -1.99 4.47 16.30
N LEU A 396 -3.09 4.53 17.05
CA LEU A 396 -3.71 5.77 17.49
C LEU A 396 -3.26 6.11 18.91
N ASP A 397 -2.99 7.39 19.19
CA ASP A 397 -2.63 7.88 20.54
C ASP A 397 -3.85 7.97 21.47
N LYS A 398 -4.33 6.81 21.93
CA LYS A 398 -5.46 6.72 22.87
C LYS A 398 -5.24 7.56 24.14
N LYS A 399 -4.00 7.62 24.64
CA LYS A 399 -3.67 8.32 25.88
C LYS A 399 -3.91 9.81 25.74
N THR A 400 -3.29 10.45 24.74
CA THR A 400 -3.47 11.89 24.50
C THR A 400 -4.92 12.21 24.17
N ILE A 401 -5.63 11.38 23.40
CA ILE A 401 -7.05 11.60 23.11
C ILE A 401 -7.89 11.64 24.39
N LEU A 402 -7.75 10.65 25.29
CA LEU A 402 -8.53 10.60 26.52
C LEU A 402 -8.19 11.72 27.50
N GLU A 403 -6.91 12.03 27.68
CA GLU A 403 -6.48 13.14 28.55
C GLU A 403 -7.10 14.47 28.11
N ASN A 404 -7.13 14.72 26.80
CA ASN A 404 -7.67 15.95 26.25
C ASN A 404 -9.20 15.95 26.22
N ALA A 405 -9.84 14.81 25.93
CA ALA A 405 -11.29 14.69 26.02
C ALA A 405 -11.79 15.00 27.44
N ARG A 406 -11.12 14.48 28.48
CA ARG A 406 -11.43 14.77 29.89
C ARG A 406 -11.28 16.25 30.21
N ALA A 407 -10.23 16.90 29.69
CA ALA A 407 -10.05 18.35 29.83
C ALA A 407 -11.11 19.18 29.10
N THR A 408 -11.80 18.61 28.11
CA THR A 408 -12.87 19.25 27.35
C THR A 408 -14.24 18.64 27.63
N LYS A 409 -14.52 18.37 28.92
CA LYS A 409 -15.84 17.94 29.41
C LYS A 409 -16.34 16.64 28.77
N GLY A 410 -15.40 15.76 28.42
CA GLY A 410 -15.65 14.45 27.80
C GLY A 410 -16.12 14.50 26.35
N ARG A 411 -16.09 15.66 25.69
CA ARG A 411 -16.65 15.83 24.33
C ARG A 411 -15.57 15.71 23.27
N ILE A 412 -15.77 14.78 22.35
CA ILE A 412 -14.93 14.60 21.17
C ILE A 412 -15.76 14.81 19.91
N ILE A 413 -15.22 15.57 18.97
CA ILE A 413 -15.69 15.61 17.58
C ILE A 413 -14.56 15.13 16.69
N THR A 414 -14.78 14.11 15.88
CA THR A 414 -13.85 13.75 14.80
C THR A 414 -14.36 14.35 13.49
N VAL A 415 -13.46 14.87 12.67
CA VAL A 415 -13.77 15.36 11.32
C VAL A 415 -12.76 14.83 10.31
N GLU A 416 -13.23 14.15 9.28
CA GLU A 416 -12.35 13.49 8.31
C GLU A 416 -12.85 13.60 6.86
N ASP A 417 -11.89 13.79 5.95
CA ASP A 417 -12.11 13.72 4.50
C ASP A 417 -11.94 12.27 4.02
N HIS A 418 -12.89 11.43 4.45
CA HIS A 418 -12.98 9.97 4.29
C HIS A 418 -14.44 9.54 4.55
N TYR A 419 -14.86 8.35 4.14
CA TYR A 419 -16.15 7.78 4.54
C TYR A 419 -16.23 7.52 6.05
N HIS A 420 -17.44 7.30 6.57
CA HIS A 420 -17.66 7.06 8.00
C HIS A 420 -17.01 5.76 8.51
N GLU A 421 -17.02 4.71 7.69
CA GLU A 421 -16.60 3.36 8.05
C GLU A 421 -15.09 3.21 7.97
N GLY A 422 -14.48 2.64 9.01
CA GLY A 422 -13.06 2.32 9.06
C GLY A 422 -12.11 3.52 9.07
N GLY A 423 -12.61 4.75 9.17
CA GLY A 423 -11.81 5.97 9.21
C GLY A 423 -11.27 6.36 10.61
N ILE A 424 -10.93 7.64 10.76
CA ILE A 424 -10.47 8.28 12.00
C ILE A 424 -11.55 8.18 13.08
N GLY A 425 -12.79 8.50 12.74
CA GLY A 425 -13.92 8.50 13.65
C GLY A 425 -14.17 7.14 14.28
N GLU A 426 -14.12 6.06 13.49
CA GLU A 426 -14.24 4.70 14.05
C GLU A 426 -13.02 4.27 14.86
N ALA A 427 -11.81 4.64 14.44
CA ALA A 427 -10.61 4.37 15.23
C ALA A 427 -10.68 5.03 16.62
N VAL A 428 -11.14 6.28 16.67
CA VAL A 428 -11.36 7.03 17.92
C VAL A 428 -12.48 6.39 18.74
N CYS A 429 -13.63 6.08 18.13
CA CYS A 429 -14.73 5.40 18.82
C CYS A 429 -14.27 4.08 19.47
N ALA A 430 -13.58 3.22 18.72
CA ALA A 430 -13.06 1.96 19.24
C ALA A 430 -12.03 2.17 20.37
N ALA A 431 -11.23 3.24 20.31
CA ALA A 431 -10.26 3.54 21.34
C ALA A 431 -10.90 4.01 22.66
N VAL A 432 -12.02 4.74 22.61
CA VAL A 432 -12.61 5.41 23.79
C VAL A 432 -13.93 4.80 24.27
N VAL A 433 -14.54 3.88 23.53
CA VAL A 433 -15.81 3.23 23.93
C VAL A 433 -15.66 2.58 25.31
N GLY A 434 -16.63 2.82 26.19
CA GLY A 434 -16.62 2.35 27.58
C GLY A 434 -15.99 3.31 28.59
N GLU A 435 -15.33 4.40 28.15
CA GLU A 435 -14.78 5.41 29.06
C GLU A 435 -15.90 6.32 29.61
N PRO A 436 -16.11 6.39 30.94
CA PRO A 436 -17.19 7.16 31.53
C PRO A 436 -17.12 8.65 31.18
N GLY A 437 -18.25 9.23 30.81
CA GLY A 437 -18.37 10.65 30.46
C GLY A 437 -17.78 11.02 29.11
N ILE A 438 -17.22 10.09 28.34
CA ILE A 438 -16.69 10.36 27.00
C ILE A 438 -17.79 10.18 25.94
N THR A 439 -17.94 11.17 25.07
CA THR A 439 -18.86 11.18 23.92
C THR A 439 -18.09 11.48 22.66
N VAL A 440 -18.47 10.83 21.55
CA VAL A 440 -17.84 11.04 20.23
C VAL A 440 -18.94 11.38 19.22
N ASN A 441 -18.80 12.52 18.56
CA ASN A 441 -19.60 12.87 17.38
C ASN A 441 -18.69 12.84 16.14
N ARG A 442 -19.18 12.30 15.02
CA ARG A 442 -18.37 12.04 13.81
C ARG A 442 -18.90 12.85 12.64
N LEU A 443 -18.03 13.67 12.05
CA LEU A 443 -18.24 14.31 10.75
C LEU A 443 -17.34 13.60 9.73
N ALA A 444 -17.94 13.08 8.67
CA ALA A 444 -17.25 12.38 7.60
C ALA A 444 -18.08 12.49 6.31
N VAL A 445 -17.51 12.07 5.19
CA VAL A 445 -18.22 12.02 3.90
C VAL A 445 -19.26 10.90 3.97
N SER A 446 -20.53 11.21 3.67
CA SER A 446 -21.65 10.30 3.92
C SER A 446 -22.11 9.47 2.71
N HIS A 447 -21.69 9.83 1.50
CA HIS A 447 -22.07 9.17 0.25
C HIS A 447 -21.10 9.52 -0.86
N VAL A 448 -21.21 8.83 -2.00
CA VAL A 448 -20.38 9.07 -3.19
C VAL A 448 -20.41 10.55 -3.58
N PRO A 449 -19.24 11.22 -3.66
CA PRO A 449 -19.21 12.65 -3.98
C PRO A 449 -19.46 13.01 -5.44
N ARG A 450 -19.20 14.28 -5.77
CA ARG A 450 -19.26 14.85 -7.12
C ARG A 450 -18.10 15.81 -7.37
N SER A 451 -17.90 16.20 -8.63
CA SER A 451 -16.98 17.28 -9.00
C SER A 451 -17.47 18.64 -8.50
N GLY A 452 -16.53 19.47 -8.06
CA GLY A 452 -16.72 20.86 -7.62
C GLY A 452 -15.40 21.42 -7.09
N LYS A 453 -15.36 22.70 -6.68
CA LYS A 453 -14.15 23.22 -6.06
C LYS A 453 -13.94 22.59 -4.68
N SER A 454 -12.69 22.37 -4.31
CA SER A 454 -12.31 21.77 -3.01
C SER A 454 -13.13 22.29 -1.82
N ALA A 455 -13.19 23.62 -1.62
CA ALA A 455 -13.94 24.23 -0.51
C ALA A 455 -15.46 24.03 -0.61
N GLU A 456 -16.02 24.01 -1.82
CA GLU A 456 -17.46 23.76 -2.04
C GLU A 456 -17.82 22.32 -1.67
N LEU A 457 -16.92 21.36 -1.97
CA LEU A 457 -17.12 19.96 -1.64
C LEU A 457 -16.98 19.70 -0.13
N LEU A 458 -15.97 20.25 0.54
CA LEU A 458 -15.85 20.15 2.00
C LEU A 458 -17.13 20.63 2.70
N LYS A 459 -17.70 21.73 2.22
CA LYS A 459 -18.97 22.27 2.71
C LYS A 459 -20.16 21.36 2.37
N MET A 460 -20.27 20.91 1.13
CA MET A 460 -21.34 20.03 0.66
C MET A 460 -21.41 18.73 1.45
N PHE A 461 -20.26 18.16 1.80
CA PHE A 461 -20.15 16.91 2.55
C PHE A 461 -20.02 17.11 4.07
N GLY A 462 -20.19 18.33 4.57
CA GLY A 462 -20.31 18.62 6.00
C GLY A 462 -19.05 18.39 6.82
N ILE A 463 -17.88 18.65 6.22
CA ILE A 463 -16.56 18.46 6.86
C ILE A 463 -15.68 19.74 6.79
N ASP A 464 -16.27 20.87 6.39
CA ASP A 464 -15.62 22.18 6.43
C ASP A 464 -15.72 22.84 7.82
N LYS A 465 -15.09 24.02 7.95
CA LYS A 465 -15.13 24.82 9.17
C LYS A 465 -16.56 25.11 9.65
N ASP A 466 -17.51 25.38 8.75
CA ASP A 466 -18.86 25.79 9.12
C ASP A 466 -19.62 24.60 9.74
N ALA A 467 -19.43 23.39 9.18
CA ALA A 467 -19.94 22.16 9.75
C ALA A 467 -19.35 21.86 11.13
N ILE A 468 -18.03 22.05 11.31
CA ILE A 468 -17.36 21.88 12.60
C ILE A 468 -17.90 22.87 13.63
N VAL A 469 -18.03 24.16 13.28
CA VAL A 469 -18.63 25.21 14.12
C VAL A 469 -20.02 24.79 14.57
N GLN A 470 -20.86 24.33 13.65
CA GLN A 470 -22.22 23.91 13.95
C GLN A 470 -22.24 22.68 14.89
N ALA A 471 -21.41 21.69 14.64
CA ALA A 471 -21.32 20.49 15.47
C ALA A 471 -20.84 20.82 16.89
N VAL A 472 -19.88 21.74 17.05
CA VAL A 472 -19.42 22.21 18.36
C VAL A 472 -20.56 22.92 19.10
N LYS A 473 -21.28 23.83 18.45
CA LYS A 473 -22.41 24.53 19.08
C LYS A 473 -23.49 23.57 19.58
N VAL A 474 -23.81 22.53 18.79
CA VAL A 474 -24.75 21.48 19.19
C VAL A 474 -24.22 20.66 20.38
N ALA A 475 -22.94 20.33 20.40
CA ALA A 475 -22.33 19.60 21.52
C ALA A 475 -22.34 20.42 22.82
N VAL A 476 -22.15 21.74 22.73
CA VAL A 476 -22.16 22.65 23.88
C VAL A 476 -23.59 22.90 24.39
N SER A 477 -24.59 23.01 23.50
CA SER A 477 -25.97 23.30 23.90
C SER A 477 -26.67 22.12 24.60
N LYS A 478 -26.41 20.88 24.18
CA LYS A 478 -26.98 19.68 24.82
C LYS A 478 -26.66 19.56 26.31
N SER A 479 -25.53 20.08 26.77
CA SER A 479 -25.17 20.07 28.19
C SER A 479 -25.95 21.08 29.03
N ARG A 480 -26.40 22.21 28.45
CA ARG A 480 -27.18 23.22 29.20
C ARG A 480 -28.61 22.79 29.51
N ASN A 481 -29.11 21.76 28.83
CA ASN A 481 -30.47 21.24 29.03
C ASN A 481 -30.49 19.94 29.86
N ALA A 482 -29.32 19.44 30.27
CA ALA A 482 -29.16 18.21 31.06
C ALA A 482 -28.65 18.47 32.50
N GLU A 483 -28.23 19.71 32.78
CA GLU A 483 -28.11 20.31 34.12
C GLU A 483 -29.44 21.00 34.47
#